data_AF-A0A2V7ZJI2-F1
#
_entry.id   AF-A0A2V7ZJI2-F1
#
_cell.length_a   1.000
_cell.length_b   1.000
_cell.length_c   1.000
_cell.angle_alpha   90.00
_cell.angle_beta   90.00
_cell.angle_gamma   90.00
#
_symmetry.space_group_name_H-M   'P 1'
#
loop_
_entity.id
_entity.type
_entity.pdbx_description
1 polymer ?
#
loop_
_entity_poly.entity_id
_entity_poly.type
_entity_poly.pdbx_seq_one_letter_code
_entity_poly.pdbx_strand_id
1 'polypeptide(L)'
;MIDANGRWAGGSTHFVQLGDVVDRGPDSRKALDFLRRLEREAQSAGGRVHVLLGNHEVARMLGDLRLTALAEYEAFAASGSEALRERFLLTLKPAERDEALKQTPLGQIEMRQAFGRDGEYGKWLRQLPVTIKINGIVFVHGGISPAVAPLGCSAINDQVRRELTSDLDKTRTAPLASLAARVDGPLWYRGLAQEPDAFAPQVTDILSKLGARVIVIGHTVSTTGRIGTRFDGRVVQIDTGMQPAYVPNGRASALEIRRGEATAIYVDRREPVAIAKRDGVSDEEDLVGADPCVGPRASVTSRRRADTLVRPYFFGVAAPFDTTRTLADPVAHRDGVGGGQVAGLRLRSQTLPDELRAVVDREGHVLAARCGDGQRTARHGLDGAARGHRLGLALRLNAHRGRETQRGHRKSDH
;
A
#
# COMPACT_ATOMS: atom_id res chain seq x y z
N MET A 1 17.79 -14.10 -9.94
CA MET A 1 16.52 -14.80 -9.62
C MET A 1 15.86 -15.41 -10.85
N ILE A 2 15.84 -14.71 -11.98
CA ILE A 2 15.42 -15.26 -13.28
C ILE A 2 16.60 -15.25 -14.27
N ASP A 3 16.52 -16.07 -15.32
CA ASP A 3 17.42 -16.06 -16.47
C ASP A 3 17.02 -15.00 -17.52
N ALA A 4 17.75 -14.93 -18.63
CA ALA A 4 17.47 -14.02 -19.75
C ALA A 4 16.13 -14.31 -20.48
N ASN A 5 15.55 -15.50 -20.29
CA ASN A 5 14.24 -15.89 -20.83
C ASN A 5 13.10 -15.64 -19.83
N GLY A 6 13.40 -15.06 -18.66
CA GLY A 6 12.45 -14.86 -17.57
C GLY A 6 12.04 -16.15 -16.84
N ARG A 7 12.82 -17.23 -16.96
CA ARG A 7 12.62 -18.51 -16.27
C ARG A 7 13.28 -18.47 -14.90
N TRP A 8 12.76 -19.22 -13.94
CA TRP A 8 13.37 -19.33 -12.61
C TRP A 8 14.81 -19.85 -12.68
N ALA A 9 15.73 -19.07 -12.11
CA ALA A 9 17.14 -19.39 -11.97
C ALA A 9 17.62 -19.19 -10.50
N GLY A 10 16.69 -19.15 -9.55
CA GLY A 10 16.98 -18.93 -8.12
C GLY A 10 17.39 -20.17 -7.33
N GLY A 11 17.45 -21.36 -7.97
CA GLY A 11 17.72 -22.63 -7.29
C GLY A 11 16.72 -22.88 -6.15
N SER A 12 17.23 -23.20 -4.96
CA SER A 12 16.48 -23.43 -3.72
C SER A 12 16.00 -22.15 -2.99
N THR A 13 16.27 -20.96 -3.54
CA THR A 13 15.94 -19.68 -2.88
C THR A 13 14.43 -19.49 -2.72
N HIS A 14 14.02 -18.81 -1.64
CA HIS A 14 12.65 -18.32 -1.47
C HIS A 14 12.56 -16.86 -1.93
N PHE A 15 11.64 -16.57 -2.86
CA PHE A 15 11.24 -15.21 -3.24
C PHE A 15 9.84 -14.92 -2.67
N VAL A 16 9.66 -13.74 -2.07
CA VAL A 16 8.38 -13.32 -1.49
C VAL A 16 7.92 -12.04 -2.17
N GLN A 17 6.70 -12.04 -2.72
CA GLN A 17 6.02 -10.88 -3.26
C GLN A 17 4.87 -10.55 -2.29
N LEU A 18 4.81 -9.30 -1.80
CA LEU A 18 3.97 -8.95 -0.64
C LEU A 18 2.50 -8.61 -0.95
N GLY A 19 2.05 -8.63 -2.21
CA GLY A 19 0.75 -8.12 -2.64
C GLY A 19 0.85 -6.86 -3.52
N ASP A 20 -0.29 -6.35 -3.97
CA ASP A 20 -0.45 -5.19 -4.86
C ASP A 20 0.32 -5.35 -6.19
N VAL A 21 -0.02 -6.44 -6.89
CA VAL A 21 0.40 -6.75 -8.27
C VAL A 21 -0.56 -6.13 -9.29
N VAL A 22 -1.81 -5.88 -8.90
CA VAL A 22 -2.88 -5.31 -9.76
C VAL A 22 -3.12 -3.82 -9.51
N ASP A 23 -3.95 -3.20 -10.36
CA ASP A 23 -4.25 -1.76 -10.39
C ASP A 23 -3.06 -0.87 -10.82
N ARG A 24 -3.35 0.42 -11.04
CA ARG A 24 -2.40 1.51 -11.39
C ARG A 24 -1.56 1.35 -12.67
N GLY A 25 -1.50 0.19 -13.31
CA GLY A 25 -0.71 -0.05 -14.53
C GLY A 25 -1.36 -1.03 -15.51
N PRO A 26 -0.92 -1.07 -16.78
CA PRO A 26 -1.56 -1.89 -17.83
C PRO A 26 -1.21 -3.38 -17.74
N ASP A 27 -0.07 -3.73 -17.14
CA ASP A 27 0.55 -5.05 -17.28
C ASP A 27 0.18 -6.05 -16.17
N SER A 28 -0.80 -5.75 -15.32
CA SER A 28 -1.21 -6.60 -14.18
C SER A 28 -1.47 -8.05 -14.61
N ARG A 29 -2.13 -8.28 -15.76
CA ARG A 29 -2.34 -9.63 -16.31
C ARG A 29 -1.02 -10.37 -16.55
N LYS A 30 -0.04 -9.71 -17.19
CA LYS A 30 1.29 -10.28 -17.47
C LYS A 30 2.04 -10.57 -16.17
N ALA A 31 1.95 -9.68 -15.19
CA ALA A 31 2.58 -9.86 -13.88
C ALA A 31 2.01 -11.05 -13.10
N LEU A 32 0.68 -11.21 -13.07
CA LEU A 32 0.03 -12.37 -12.44
C LEU A 32 0.41 -13.68 -13.13
N ASP A 33 0.37 -13.74 -14.47
CA ASP A 33 0.77 -14.94 -15.22
C ASP A 33 2.26 -15.28 -15.05
N PHE A 34 3.11 -14.27 -14.99
CA PHE A 34 4.54 -14.43 -14.71
C PHE A 34 4.79 -15.01 -13.31
N LEU A 35 4.17 -14.46 -12.27
CA LEU A 35 4.29 -14.97 -10.90
C LEU A 35 3.75 -16.41 -10.78
N ARG A 36 2.56 -16.68 -11.32
CA ARG A 36 1.95 -18.03 -11.36
C ARG A 36 2.86 -19.05 -12.05
N ARG A 37 3.59 -18.63 -13.09
CA ARG A 37 4.57 -19.46 -13.79
C ARG A 37 5.79 -19.71 -12.91
N LEU A 38 6.38 -18.65 -12.33
CA LEU A 38 7.54 -18.75 -11.46
C LEU A 38 7.28 -19.58 -10.20
N GLU A 39 6.07 -19.59 -9.63
CA GLU A 39 5.71 -20.51 -8.53
C GLU A 39 5.98 -21.98 -8.88
N ARG A 40 5.56 -22.40 -10.07
CA ARG A 40 5.74 -23.79 -10.54
C ARG A 40 7.20 -24.07 -10.84
N GLU A 41 7.87 -23.16 -11.56
CA GLU A 41 9.28 -23.31 -11.92
C GLU A 41 10.20 -23.35 -10.69
N ALA A 42 9.97 -22.47 -9.71
CA ALA A 42 10.71 -22.44 -8.46
C ALA A 42 10.51 -23.72 -7.64
N GLN A 43 9.26 -24.18 -7.49
CA GLN A 43 8.96 -25.43 -6.80
C GLN A 43 9.65 -26.63 -7.47
N SER A 44 9.66 -26.71 -8.81
CA SER A 44 10.37 -27.75 -9.56
C SER A 44 11.90 -27.70 -9.39
N ALA A 45 12.47 -26.52 -9.13
CA ALA A 45 13.90 -26.33 -8.86
C ALA A 45 14.29 -26.41 -7.37
N GLY A 46 13.35 -26.82 -6.50
CA GLY A 46 13.55 -26.91 -5.05
C GLY A 46 13.36 -25.61 -4.27
N GLY A 47 13.26 -24.46 -4.95
CA GLY A 47 12.99 -23.15 -4.35
C GLY A 47 11.50 -22.87 -4.18
N ARG A 48 11.15 -21.61 -3.87
CA ARG A 48 9.75 -21.17 -3.74
C ARG A 48 9.57 -19.74 -4.24
N VAL A 49 8.44 -19.49 -4.89
CA VAL A 49 7.85 -18.15 -4.95
C VAL A 49 6.62 -18.17 -4.03
N HIS A 50 6.57 -17.21 -3.12
CA HIS A 50 5.42 -16.96 -2.26
C HIS A 50 4.79 -15.64 -2.69
N VAL A 51 3.64 -15.70 -3.34
CA VAL A 51 2.83 -14.50 -3.62
C VAL A 51 1.85 -14.35 -2.46
N LEU A 52 1.87 -13.21 -1.78
CA LEU A 52 0.89 -12.86 -0.76
C LEU A 52 -0.27 -12.09 -1.39
N LEU A 53 -1.43 -12.11 -0.73
CA LEU A 53 -2.50 -11.18 -1.06
C LEU A 53 -2.13 -9.75 -0.63
N GLY A 54 -2.33 -8.78 -1.52
CA GLY A 54 -2.41 -7.37 -1.18
C GLY A 54 -3.85 -6.89 -1.03
N ASN A 55 -4.02 -5.62 -0.67
CA ASN A 55 -5.36 -5.03 -0.58
C ASN A 55 -5.97 -4.83 -1.98
N HIS A 56 -5.15 -4.62 -3.01
CA HIS A 56 -5.61 -4.45 -4.39
C HIS A 56 -6.17 -5.77 -4.97
N GLU A 57 -5.52 -6.92 -4.74
CA GLU A 57 -6.07 -8.22 -5.15
C GLU A 57 -7.41 -8.52 -4.47
N VAL A 58 -7.54 -8.15 -3.18
CA VAL A 58 -8.80 -8.31 -2.44
C VAL A 58 -9.88 -7.36 -2.93
N ALA A 59 -9.59 -6.07 -3.12
CA ALA A 59 -10.52 -5.09 -3.67
C ALA A 59 -11.08 -5.58 -5.02
N ARG A 60 -10.20 -6.05 -5.91
CA ARG A 60 -10.58 -6.63 -7.21
C ARG A 60 -11.48 -7.86 -7.09
N MET A 61 -11.22 -8.77 -6.15
CA MET A 61 -12.06 -9.95 -5.90
C MET A 61 -13.43 -9.63 -5.28
N LEU A 62 -13.49 -8.59 -4.44
CA LEU A 62 -14.74 -8.07 -3.88
C LEU A 62 -15.56 -7.30 -4.93
N GLY A 63 -14.90 -6.76 -5.95
CA GLY A 63 -15.51 -6.09 -7.10
C GLY A 63 -15.40 -4.56 -7.07
N ASP A 64 -14.58 -4.02 -6.16
CA ASP A 64 -14.15 -2.64 -6.13
C ASP A 64 -13.10 -2.42 -7.24
N LEU A 65 -13.41 -1.50 -8.16
CA LEU A 65 -12.60 -1.19 -9.34
C LEU A 65 -12.12 0.28 -9.33
N ARG A 66 -12.25 1.00 -8.21
CA ARG A 66 -11.97 2.45 -8.13
C ARG A 66 -10.51 2.82 -8.43
N LEU A 67 -9.59 1.87 -8.32
CA LEU A 67 -8.14 2.08 -8.52
C LEU A 67 -7.61 1.47 -9.83
N THR A 68 -8.49 0.82 -10.60
CA THR A 68 -8.16 0.08 -11.82
C THR A 68 -7.94 1.06 -12.99
N ALA A 69 -6.76 0.97 -13.61
CA ALA A 69 -6.42 1.84 -14.73
C ALA A 69 -7.17 1.43 -16.00
N LEU A 70 -7.53 2.40 -16.86
CA LEU A 70 -8.25 2.12 -18.11
C LEU A 70 -7.51 1.10 -18.98
N ALA A 71 -6.21 1.29 -19.16
CA ALA A 71 -5.34 0.40 -19.93
C ALA A 71 -5.17 -1.01 -19.30
N GLU A 72 -5.54 -1.20 -18.03
CA GLU A 72 -5.57 -2.54 -17.42
C GLU A 72 -6.80 -3.33 -17.91
N TYR A 73 -7.93 -2.67 -18.17
CA TYR A 73 -9.09 -3.34 -18.79
C TYR A 73 -8.77 -3.82 -20.20
N GLU A 74 -8.04 -3.02 -20.98
CA GLU A 74 -7.61 -3.36 -22.35
C GLU A 74 -6.81 -4.68 -22.40
N ALA A 75 -6.02 -5.00 -21.36
CA ALA A 75 -5.29 -6.27 -21.24
C ALA A 75 -6.20 -7.51 -21.08
N PHE A 76 -7.48 -7.33 -20.79
CA PHE A 76 -8.52 -8.36 -20.71
C PHE A 76 -9.49 -8.33 -21.90
N ALA A 77 -9.42 -7.33 -22.77
CA ALA A 77 -10.24 -7.25 -23.97
C ALA A 77 -9.90 -8.37 -24.97
N ALA A 78 -10.90 -8.79 -25.75
CA ALA A 78 -10.83 -9.82 -26.77
C ALA A 78 -11.80 -9.49 -27.92
N SER A 79 -11.74 -10.24 -29.02
CA SER A 79 -12.63 -10.06 -30.17
C SER A 79 -14.13 -10.16 -29.84
N GLY A 80 -14.50 -10.81 -28.73
CA GLY A 80 -15.87 -10.92 -28.25
C GLY A 80 -16.33 -9.81 -27.28
N SER A 81 -15.48 -8.84 -26.93
CA SER A 81 -15.75 -7.89 -25.84
C SER A 81 -16.93 -6.96 -26.11
N GLU A 82 -17.10 -6.49 -27.35
CA GLU A 82 -18.22 -5.62 -27.70
C GLU A 82 -19.55 -6.36 -27.52
N ALA A 83 -19.66 -7.57 -28.06
CA ALA A 83 -20.85 -8.41 -27.93
C ALA A 83 -21.10 -8.85 -26.47
N LEU A 84 -20.06 -9.04 -25.67
CA LEU A 84 -20.20 -9.32 -24.24
C LEU A 84 -20.75 -8.11 -23.47
N ARG A 85 -20.24 -6.91 -23.78
CA ARG A 85 -20.74 -5.64 -23.21
C ARG A 85 -22.17 -5.34 -23.64
N GLU A 86 -22.52 -5.55 -24.91
CA GLU A 86 -23.89 -5.40 -25.39
C GLU A 86 -24.86 -6.32 -24.63
N ARG A 87 -24.52 -7.62 -24.48
CA ARG A 87 -25.33 -8.56 -23.68
C ARG A 87 -25.47 -8.14 -22.21
N PHE A 88 -24.45 -7.52 -21.61
CA PHE A 88 -24.54 -6.94 -20.28
C PHE A 88 -25.53 -5.76 -20.24
N LEU A 89 -25.39 -4.78 -21.15
CA LEU A 89 -26.25 -3.60 -21.20
C LEU A 89 -27.72 -3.96 -21.44
N LEU A 90 -28.00 -5.01 -22.22
CA LEU A 90 -29.35 -5.53 -22.44
C LEU A 90 -30.02 -6.06 -21.15
N THR A 91 -29.26 -6.41 -20.11
CA THR A 91 -29.81 -6.83 -18.81
C THR A 91 -30.20 -5.67 -17.89
N LEU A 92 -29.75 -4.45 -18.21
CA LEU A 92 -30.10 -3.23 -17.49
C LEU A 92 -31.39 -2.61 -18.05
N LYS A 93 -32.07 -1.79 -17.24
CA LYS A 93 -33.24 -1.03 -17.72
C LYS A 93 -32.79 -0.08 -18.83
N PRO A 94 -33.63 0.23 -19.85
CA PRO A 94 -33.24 1.11 -20.94
C PRO A 94 -32.61 2.44 -20.51
N ALA A 95 -33.15 3.08 -19.46
CA ALA A 95 -32.65 4.34 -18.92
C ALA A 95 -31.27 4.28 -18.23
N GLU A 96 -30.75 3.08 -17.93
CA GLU A 96 -29.46 2.86 -17.25
C GLU A 96 -28.31 2.58 -18.25
N ARG A 97 -28.64 2.27 -19.52
CA ARG A 97 -27.69 1.71 -20.49
C ARG A 97 -26.62 2.68 -20.96
N ASP A 98 -26.99 3.92 -21.26
CA ASP A 98 -26.06 4.93 -21.80
C ASP A 98 -24.97 5.29 -20.78
N GLU A 99 -25.32 5.32 -19.49
CA GLU A 99 -24.35 5.58 -18.43
C GLU A 99 -23.49 4.34 -18.12
N ALA A 100 -24.10 3.15 -18.07
CA ALA A 100 -23.36 1.90 -17.94
C ALA A 100 -22.36 1.69 -19.09
N LEU A 101 -22.69 2.07 -20.33
CA LEU A 101 -21.77 1.99 -21.47
C LEU A 101 -20.50 2.83 -21.28
N LYS A 102 -20.60 4.03 -20.70
CA LYS A 102 -19.44 4.89 -20.37
C LYS A 102 -18.60 4.29 -19.24
N GLN A 103 -19.26 3.70 -18.25
CA GLN A 103 -18.62 3.12 -17.06
C GLN A 103 -18.05 1.70 -17.29
N THR A 104 -18.41 1.05 -18.39
CA THR A 104 -17.94 -0.28 -18.81
C THR A 104 -17.04 -0.20 -20.06
N PRO A 105 -15.74 0.10 -19.90
CA PRO A 105 -14.78 -0.06 -20.98
C PRO A 105 -14.62 -1.53 -21.39
N LEU A 106 -14.12 -1.77 -22.61
CA LEU A 106 -13.87 -3.12 -23.11
C LEU A 106 -12.85 -3.84 -22.22
N GLY A 107 -13.06 -5.15 -21.99
CA GLY A 107 -12.25 -5.96 -21.09
C GLY A 107 -12.63 -5.86 -19.60
N GLN A 108 -13.46 -4.90 -19.17
CA GLN A 108 -13.89 -4.82 -17.77
C GLN A 108 -14.72 -6.02 -17.34
N ILE A 109 -15.59 -6.54 -18.20
CA ILE A 109 -16.46 -7.69 -17.87
C ILE A 109 -15.62 -8.96 -17.81
N GLU A 110 -14.71 -9.15 -18.75
CA GLU A 110 -13.74 -10.25 -18.81
C GLU A 110 -12.82 -10.26 -17.60
N MET A 111 -12.34 -9.08 -17.19
CA MET A 111 -11.60 -8.90 -15.94
C MET A 111 -12.46 -9.32 -14.74
N ARG A 112 -13.69 -8.82 -14.60
CA ARG A 112 -14.60 -9.21 -13.51
C ARG A 112 -14.87 -10.72 -13.49
N GLN A 113 -14.97 -11.37 -14.66
CA GLN A 113 -15.08 -12.82 -14.78
C GLN A 113 -13.78 -13.53 -14.33
N ALA A 114 -12.61 -13.05 -14.75
CA ALA A 114 -11.32 -13.65 -14.44
C ALA A 114 -10.92 -13.58 -12.95
N PHE A 115 -11.30 -12.51 -12.24
CA PHE A 115 -11.12 -12.37 -10.78
C PHE A 115 -12.32 -12.90 -9.95
N GLY A 116 -13.44 -13.18 -10.61
CA GLY A 116 -14.64 -13.78 -10.02
C GLY A 116 -14.40 -15.16 -9.41
N ARG A 117 -15.36 -15.68 -8.64
CA ARG A 117 -15.25 -16.94 -7.88
C ARG A 117 -14.73 -18.12 -8.73
N ASP A 118 -15.20 -18.22 -9.96
CA ASP A 118 -14.85 -19.29 -10.89
C ASP A 118 -13.79 -18.91 -11.93
N GLY A 119 -13.36 -17.65 -11.93
CA GLY A 119 -12.31 -17.14 -12.81
C GLY A 119 -10.94 -17.71 -12.48
N GLU A 120 -10.03 -17.65 -13.45
CA GLU A 120 -8.69 -18.23 -13.33
C GLU A 120 -7.85 -17.56 -12.23
N TYR A 121 -7.77 -16.23 -12.23
CA TYR A 121 -7.09 -15.47 -11.17
C TYR A 121 -7.87 -15.57 -9.87
N GLY A 122 -9.20 -15.49 -9.91
CA GLY A 122 -10.05 -15.58 -8.73
C GLY A 122 -9.91 -16.90 -7.97
N LYS A 123 -9.71 -18.03 -8.67
CA LYS A 123 -9.42 -19.34 -8.08
C LYS A 123 -8.01 -19.44 -7.50
N TRP A 124 -7.02 -18.79 -8.11
CA TRP A 124 -5.63 -18.80 -7.66
C TRP A 124 -5.42 -17.86 -6.45
N LEU A 125 -5.86 -16.60 -6.54
CA LEU A 125 -5.72 -15.60 -5.47
C LEU A 125 -6.33 -16.09 -4.14
N ARG A 126 -7.48 -16.77 -4.17
CA ARG A 126 -8.13 -17.34 -2.98
C ARG A 126 -7.34 -18.47 -2.29
N GLN A 127 -6.27 -18.97 -2.92
CA GLN A 127 -5.36 -19.96 -2.33
C GLN A 127 -4.11 -19.31 -1.71
N LEU A 128 -3.80 -18.06 -2.08
CA LEU A 128 -2.62 -17.35 -1.59
C LEU A 128 -2.73 -17.04 -0.09
N PRO A 129 -1.61 -17.09 0.65
CA PRO A 129 -1.56 -16.64 2.04
C PRO A 129 -1.62 -15.10 2.14
N VAL A 130 -2.04 -14.62 3.31
CA VAL A 130 -1.97 -13.20 3.70
C VAL A 130 -0.66 -12.93 4.47
N THR A 131 -0.24 -13.91 5.26
CA THR A 131 0.99 -13.90 6.04
C THR A 131 1.77 -15.19 5.80
N ILE A 132 3.08 -15.07 5.74
CA ILE A 132 3.99 -16.22 5.91
C ILE A 132 5.03 -15.86 6.97
N LYS A 133 5.66 -16.88 7.54
CA LYS A 133 6.87 -16.74 8.33
C LYS A 133 7.93 -17.64 7.70
N ILE A 134 9.16 -17.14 7.67
CA ILE A 134 10.35 -17.85 7.22
C ILE A 134 11.46 -17.45 8.20
N ASN A 135 12.09 -18.40 8.89
CA ASN A 135 13.26 -18.16 9.76
C ASN A 135 12.98 -17.10 10.86
N GLY A 136 11.78 -17.12 11.43
CA GLY A 136 11.35 -16.15 12.44
C GLY A 136 11.01 -14.76 11.90
N ILE A 137 11.03 -14.54 10.58
CA ILE A 137 10.65 -13.28 9.92
C ILE A 137 9.25 -13.43 9.33
N VAL A 138 8.31 -12.59 9.74
CA VAL A 138 6.95 -12.55 9.18
C VAL A 138 6.93 -11.61 7.97
N PHE A 139 6.24 -12.03 6.91
CA PHE A 139 6.01 -11.25 5.70
C PHE A 139 4.50 -11.06 5.54
N VAL A 140 4.07 -9.82 5.32
CA VAL A 140 2.66 -9.41 5.18
C VAL A 140 2.57 -8.14 4.33
N HIS A 141 1.42 -7.88 3.72
CA HIS A 141 1.23 -6.69 2.88
C HIS A 141 1.26 -5.38 3.68
N GLY A 142 0.25 -5.13 4.52
CA GLY A 142 0.13 -3.89 5.29
C GLY A 142 0.95 -3.94 6.58
N GLY A 143 0.62 -4.89 7.44
CA GLY A 143 1.22 -5.03 8.77
C GLY A 143 0.25 -5.68 9.75
N ILE A 144 0.76 -6.15 10.89
CA ILE A 144 -0.08 -6.75 11.93
C ILE A 144 -0.36 -5.70 13.02
N SER A 145 -1.63 -5.43 13.29
CA SER A 145 -2.06 -4.53 14.37
C SER A 145 -2.09 -5.23 15.73
N PRO A 146 -2.04 -4.50 16.86
CA PRO A 146 -2.15 -5.10 18.20
C PRO A 146 -3.44 -5.91 18.42
N ALA A 147 -4.53 -5.55 17.72
CA ALA A 147 -5.82 -6.25 17.76
C ALA A 147 -5.84 -7.54 16.93
N VAL A 148 -4.98 -7.65 15.90
CA VAL A 148 -4.88 -8.82 15.01
C VAL A 148 -3.79 -9.79 15.46
N ALA A 149 -2.72 -9.30 16.09
CA ALA A 149 -1.59 -10.13 16.54
C ALA A 149 -1.95 -11.38 17.37
N PRO A 150 -2.94 -11.36 18.30
CA PRO A 150 -3.33 -12.53 19.07
C PRO A 150 -3.88 -13.70 18.25
N LEU A 151 -4.27 -13.49 16.99
CA LEU A 151 -4.75 -14.56 16.10
C LEU A 151 -3.60 -15.47 15.63
N GLY A 152 -2.38 -14.93 15.46
CA GLY A 152 -1.27 -15.63 14.81
C GLY A 152 -1.48 -15.87 13.30
N CYS A 153 -0.41 -16.22 12.58
CA CYS A 153 -0.42 -16.38 11.13
C CYS A 153 -1.55 -17.26 10.58
N SER A 154 -1.72 -18.48 11.14
CA SER A 154 -2.63 -19.48 10.54
C SER A 154 -4.07 -18.99 10.63
N ALA A 155 -4.52 -18.52 11.79
CA ALA A 155 -5.88 -18.03 11.94
C ALA A 155 -6.16 -16.79 11.07
N ILE A 156 -5.17 -15.90 10.87
CA ILE A 156 -5.26 -14.79 9.91
C ILE A 156 -5.47 -15.32 8.49
N ASN A 157 -4.61 -16.23 8.03
CA ASN A 157 -4.69 -16.84 6.70
C ASN A 157 -6.03 -17.57 6.50
N ASP A 158 -6.46 -18.35 7.48
CA ASP A 158 -7.68 -19.15 7.40
C ASP A 158 -8.95 -18.29 7.50
N GLN A 159 -8.94 -17.21 8.30
CA GLN A 159 -10.04 -16.25 8.35
C GLN A 159 -10.20 -15.51 7.02
N VAL A 160 -9.14 -14.89 6.50
CA VAL A 160 -9.22 -14.17 5.22
C VAL A 160 -9.58 -15.13 4.08
N ARG A 161 -9.07 -16.37 4.09
CA ARG A 161 -9.49 -17.39 3.11
C ARG A 161 -10.99 -17.66 3.18
N ARG A 162 -11.59 -17.84 4.37
CA ARG A 162 -13.05 -17.99 4.53
C ARG A 162 -13.81 -16.76 4.05
N GLU A 163 -13.38 -15.57 4.46
CA GLU A 163 -13.97 -14.27 4.08
C GLU A 163 -13.98 -14.05 2.55
N LEU A 164 -13.01 -14.62 1.82
CA LEU A 164 -12.93 -14.54 0.36
C LEU A 164 -13.55 -15.74 -0.37
N THR A 165 -13.97 -16.79 0.34
CA THR A 165 -14.52 -18.04 -0.24
C THR A 165 -15.95 -18.33 0.24
N SER A 166 -16.12 -18.91 1.43
CA SER A 166 -17.43 -19.30 1.99
C SER A 166 -18.30 -18.08 2.31
N ASP A 167 -17.68 -17.01 2.78
CA ASP A 167 -18.35 -15.83 3.32
C ASP A 167 -18.30 -14.65 2.33
N LEU A 168 -17.92 -14.89 1.07
CA LEU A 168 -17.63 -13.85 0.06
C LEU A 168 -18.75 -12.80 -0.08
N ASP A 169 -20.01 -13.23 -0.11
CA ASP A 169 -21.13 -12.29 -0.29
C ASP A 169 -21.40 -11.46 0.97
N LYS A 170 -21.20 -12.04 2.17
CA LYS A 170 -21.19 -11.30 3.44
C LYS A 170 -20.07 -10.27 3.45
N THR A 171 -18.84 -10.67 3.09
CA THR A 171 -17.69 -9.76 2.96
C THR A 171 -17.95 -8.63 1.97
N ARG A 172 -18.63 -8.89 0.85
CA ARG A 172 -19.03 -7.84 -0.10
C ARG A 172 -20.05 -6.86 0.47
N THR A 173 -21.02 -7.33 1.25
CA THR A 173 -22.02 -6.45 1.88
C THR A 173 -21.45 -5.61 3.03
N ALA A 174 -20.41 -6.07 3.71
CA ALA A 174 -19.81 -5.40 4.86
C ALA A 174 -18.27 -5.56 4.89
N PRO A 175 -17.53 -5.01 3.92
CA PRO A 175 -16.09 -5.27 3.79
C PRO A 175 -15.29 -4.80 5.01
N LEU A 176 -15.65 -3.66 5.61
CA LEU A 176 -14.99 -3.14 6.80
C LEU A 176 -15.27 -3.96 8.08
N ALA A 177 -16.16 -4.95 8.04
CA ALA A 177 -16.35 -5.92 9.12
C ALA A 177 -15.48 -7.19 8.95
N SER A 178 -14.84 -7.37 7.79
CA SER A 178 -13.98 -8.51 7.47
C SER A 178 -12.51 -8.20 7.80
N LEU A 179 -11.73 -9.21 8.21
CA LEU A 179 -10.28 -9.09 8.35
C LEU A 179 -9.60 -8.80 7.00
N ALA A 180 -10.20 -9.26 5.89
CA ALA A 180 -9.73 -9.05 4.53
C ALA A 180 -9.74 -7.58 4.07
N ALA A 181 -10.62 -6.72 4.61
CA ALA A 181 -10.79 -5.35 4.11
C ALA A 181 -10.95 -4.26 5.18
N ARG A 182 -10.97 -4.58 6.49
CA ARG A 182 -10.95 -3.57 7.56
C ARG A 182 -9.60 -2.86 7.68
N VAL A 183 -9.63 -1.60 8.12
CA VAL A 183 -8.47 -0.69 8.12
C VAL A 183 -7.32 -1.08 9.04
N ASP A 184 -7.61 -1.80 10.13
CA ASP A 184 -6.62 -2.37 11.06
C ASP A 184 -6.31 -3.85 10.77
N GLY A 185 -6.81 -4.37 9.64
CA GLY A 185 -6.54 -5.71 9.13
C GLY A 185 -5.19 -5.82 8.41
N PRO A 186 -4.68 -7.04 8.21
CA PRO A 186 -3.32 -7.31 7.73
C PRO A 186 -2.98 -6.72 6.36
N LEU A 187 -3.99 -6.45 5.54
CA LEU A 187 -3.84 -5.92 4.18
C LEU A 187 -3.86 -4.39 4.12
N TRP A 188 -4.34 -3.71 5.16
CA TRP A 188 -4.56 -2.25 5.18
C TRP A 188 -3.85 -1.53 6.33
N TYR A 189 -3.46 -2.23 7.38
CA TYR A 189 -2.90 -1.60 8.57
C TYR A 189 -1.56 -0.93 8.29
N ARG A 190 -1.49 0.39 8.46
CA ARG A 190 -0.30 1.21 8.20
C ARG A 190 0.54 1.52 9.45
N GLY A 191 0.06 1.17 10.64
CA GLY A 191 0.69 1.63 11.89
C GLY A 191 2.14 1.21 12.05
N LEU A 192 2.53 0.01 11.59
CA LEU A 192 3.94 -0.41 11.60
C LEU A 192 4.86 0.47 10.74
N ALA A 193 4.32 1.21 9.76
CA ALA A 193 5.06 2.16 8.93
C ALA A 193 4.94 3.63 9.41
N GLN A 194 3.95 3.96 10.25
CA GLN A 194 3.53 5.34 10.55
C GLN A 194 3.61 5.72 12.04
N GLU A 195 3.37 4.80 12.97
CA GLU A 195 3.36 5.07 14.41
C GLU A 195 4.75 5.54 14.92
N PRO A 196 4.82 6.50 15.85
CA PRO A 196 6.09 7.03 16.36
C PRO A 196 6.86 5.95 17.16
N ASP A 197 8.15 6.17 17.41
CA ASP A 197 9.04 5.21 18.09
C ASP A 197 8.55 4.79 19.48
N ALA A 198 7.70 5.61 20.14
CA ALA A 198 6.99 5.26 21.36
C ALA A 198 6.09 4.02 21.25
N PHE A 199 5.80 3.55 20.03
CA PHE A 199 5.06 2.31 19.73
C PHE A 199 5.93 1.04 19.76
N ALA A 200 7.25 1.15 20.00
CA ALA A 200 8.16 -0.01 20.09
C ALA A 200 7.73 -1.11 21.09
N PRO A 201 7.11 -0.82 22.26
CA PRO A 201 6.58 -1.85 23.15
C PRO A 201 5.48 -2.69 22.48
N GLN A 202 4.57 -2.05 21.74
CA GLN A 202 3.49 -2.71 20.99
C GLN A 202 4.07 -3.57 19.87
N VAL A 203 5.10 -3.10 19.15
CA VAL A 203 5.82 -3.93 18.15
C VAL A 203 6.44 -5.17 18.79
N THR A 204 6.99 -5.04 19.99
CA THR A 204 7.57 -6.17 20.74
C THR A 204 6.50 -7.20 21.15
N ASP A 205 5.35 -6.72 21.63
CA ASP A 205 4.18 -7.56 21.96
C ASP A 205 3.59 -8.26 20.72
N ILE A 206 3.47 -7.56 19.58
CA ILE A 206 3.04 -8.14 18.29
C ILE A 206 4.01 -9.25 17.86
N LEU A 207 5.32 -8.99 17.88
CA LEU A 207 6.35 -9.97 17.52
C LEU A 207 6.33 -11.21 18.42
N SER A 208 6.18 -11.01 19.73
CA SER A 208 6.04 -12.08 20.71
C SER A 208 4.85 -12.99 20.39
N LYS A 209 3.66 -12.40 20.15
CA LYS A 209 2.43 -13.14 19.78
C LYS A 209 2.56 -13.92 18.46
N LEU A 210 3.36 -13.44 17.52
CA LEU A 210 3.64 -14.12 16.24
C LEU A 210 4.78 -15.17 16.34
N GLY A 211 5.52 -15.19 17.46
CA GLY A 211 6.75 -15.96 17.60
C GLY A 211 7.77 -15.58 16.53
N ALA A 212 8.00 -14.28 16.37
CA ALA A 212 8.82 -13.70 15.30
C ALA A 212 9.82 -12.67 15.86
N ARG A 213 10.89 -12.40 15.10
CA ARG A 213 11.90 -11.36 15.42
C ARG A 213 11.77 -10.09 14.57
N VAL A 214 11.23 -10.22 13.36
CA VAL A 214 11.09 -9.14 12.37
C VAL A 214 9.77 -9.28 11.62
N ILE A 215 9.14 -8.16 11.26
CA ILE A 215 8.04 -8.10 10.29
C ILE A 215 8.51 -7.30 9.06
N VAL A 216 8.32 -7.85 7.86
CA VAL A 216 8.55 -7.18 6.58
C VAL A 216 7.19 -6.78 5.98
N ILE A 217 7.06 -5.51 5.63
CA ILE A 217 5.80 -4.89 5.15
C ILE A 217 5.97 -4.17 3.80
N GLY A 218 4.89 -4.15 3.02
CA GLY A 218 4.69 -3.31 1.83
C GLY A 218 3.65 -2.22 2.11
N HIS A 219 2.72 -2.01 1.16
CA HIS A 219 1.48 -1.19 1.21
C HIS A 219 1.61 0.32 1.49
N THR A 220 2.47 0.71 2.42
CA THR A 220 2.82 2.09 2.72
C THR A 220 4.10 2.41 1.98
N VAL A 221 3.98 3.19 0.92
CA VAL A 221 5.12 3.59 0.09
C VAL A 221 6.11 4.41 0.92
N SER A 222 7.39 4.04 0.86
CA SER A 222 8.49 4.80 1.47
C SER A 222 8.62 6.18 0.82
N THR A 223 8.48 7.24 1.62
CA THR A 223 8.62 8.64 1.18
C THR A 223 10.01 8.97 0.62
N THR A 224 11.02 8.15 0.94
CA THR A 224 12.39 8.28 0.45
C THR A 224 12.67 7.48 -0.82
N GLY A 225 11.72 6.65 -1.27
CA GLY A 225 11.94 5.67 -2.34
C GLY A 225 12.99 4.61 -1.99
N ARG A 226 13.25 4.37 -0.69
CA ARG A 226 14.28 3.44 -0.18
C ARG A 226 13.68 2.48 0.83
N ILE A 227 14.22 1.26 0.90
CA ILE A 227 13.86 0.28 1.94
C ILE A 227 14.23 0.88 3.30
N GLY A 228 13.27 0.90 4.21
CA GLY A 228 13.38 1.53 5.53
C GLY A 228 13.30 0.51 6.66
N THR A 229 13.94 0.83 7.79
CA THR A 229 13.91 0.02 9.02
C THR A 229 13.36 0.86 10.17
N ARG A 230 12.45 0.31 10.97
CA ARG A 230 11.87 0.97 12.15
C ARG A 230 12.02 0.09 13.39
N PHE A 231 11.92 0.72 14.56
CA PHE A 231 11.92 0.05 15.87
C PHE A 231 13.14 -0.90 16.05
N ASP A 232 14.35 -0.39 15.84
CA ASP A 232 15.61 -1.15 15.98
C ASP A 232 15.72 -2.37 15.05
N GLY A 233 15.20 -2.23 13.82
CA GLY A 233 15.23 -3.29 12.80
C GLY A 233 14.19 -4.40 13.00
N ARG A 234 13.23 -4.21 13.92
CA ARG A 234 12.09 -5.12 14.13
C ARG A 234 11.02 -5.01 13.04
N VAL A 235 10.96 -3.89 12.32
CA VAL A 235 10.09 -3.70 11.15
C VAL A 235 10.93 -3.26 9.95
N VAL A 236 10.70 -3.88 8.79
CA VAL A 236 11.33 -3.50 7.51
C VAL A 236 10.26 -3.17 6.48
N GLN A 237 10.27 -1.94 5.97
CA GLN A 237 9.33 -1.45 4.96
C GLN A 237 10.01 -1.52 3.58
N ILE A 238 9.49 -2.35 2.69
CA ILE A 238 10.11 -2.64 1.38
C ILE A 238 9.35 -2.06 0.18
N ASP A 239 8.15 -1.51 0.38
CA ASP A 239 7.46 -0.79 -0.70
C ASP A 239 8.15 0.56 -0.96
N THR A 240 8.88 0.61 -2.07
CA THR A 240 9.57 1.80 -2.57
C THR A 240 8.87 2.46 -3.75
N GLY A 241 7.59 2.14 -4.00
CA GLY A 241 6.77 2.76 -5.04
C GLY A 241 7.23 2.43 -6.46
N MET A 242 7.29 1.15 -6.83
CA MET A 242 7.95 0.72 -8.08
C MET A 242 7.30 1.21 -9.40
N GLN A 243 6.10 1.79 -9.34
CA GLN A 243 5.39 2.35 -10.50
C GLN A 243 5.61 3.89 -10.56
N PRO A 244 6.59 4.39 -11.35
CA PRO A 244 6.92 5.82 -11.39
C PRO A 244 5.79 6.70 -11.91
N ALA A 245 4.86 6.15 -12.70
CA ALA A 245 3.67 6.88 -13.15
C ALA A 245 2.69 7.22 -12.00
N TYR A 246 2.82 6.55 -10.85
CA TYR A 246 2.01 6.77 -9.65
C TYR A 246 2.83 7.34 -8.48
N VAL A 247 4.12 6.97 -8.38
CA VAL A 247 5.06 7.47 -7.36
C VAL A 247 6.26 8.11 -8.07
N PRO A 248 6.27 9.44 -8.31
CA PRO A 248 7.27 10.09 -9.17
C PRO A 248 8.74 9.88 -8.77
N ASN A 249 9.02 9.68 -7.48
CA ASN A 249 10.37 9.41 -6.94
C ASN A 249 10.58 7.95 -6.54
N GLY A 250 9.61 7.08 -6.84
CA GLY A 250 9.62 5.68 -6.50
C GLY A 250 10.53 4.86 -7.41
N ARG A 251 10.87 3.65 -6.97
CA ARG A 251 11.79 2.75 -7.68
C ARG A 251 11.49 1.29 -7.38
N ALA A 252 11.90 0.40 -8.28
CA ALA A 252 11.99 -1.02 -7.97
C ALA A 252 13.09 -1.26 -6.93
N SER A 253 12.78 -2.10 -5.93
CA SER A 253 13.75 -2.60 -4.95
C SER A 253 13.40 -4.03 -4.56
N ALA A 254 14.35 -4.71 -3.90
CA ALA A 254 14.13 -6.00 -3.27
C ALA A 254 14.94 -6.10 -1.97
N LEU A 255 14.42 -6.83 -0.99
CA LEU A 255 15.15 -7.20 0.22
C LEU A 255 15.73 -8.62 0.05
N GLU A 256 17.05 -8.74 0.04
CA GLU A 256 17.73 -10.02 0.12
C GLU A 256 18.09 -10.29 1.59
N ILE A 257 17.81 -11.51 2.08
CA ILE A 257 18.20 -11.96 3.41
C ILE A 257 18.99 -13.26 3.25
N ARG A 258 20.24 -13.30 3.72
CA ARG A 258 21.14 -14.45 3.55
C ARG A 258 22.07 -14.56 4.76
N ARG A 259 22.07 -15.71 5.45
CA ARG A 259 22.89 -15.97 6.65
C ARG A 259 22.75 -14.86 7.71
N GLY A 260 21.51 -14.56 8.11
CA GLY A 260 21.20 -13.50 9.07
C GLY A 260 21.35 -12.05 8.56
N GLU A 261 22.15 -11.80 7.53
CA GLU A 261 22.37 -10.47 6.94
C GLU A 261 21.24 -10.07 5.99
N ALA A 262 20.88 -8.78 6.00
CA ALA A 262 19.90 -8.21 5.09
C ALA A 262 20.51 -7.10 4.20
N THR A 263 20.16 -7.12 2.92
CA THR A 263 20.66 -6.18 1.90
C THR A 263 19.49 -5.67 1.06
N ALA A 264 19.35 -4.34 0.98
CA ALA A 264 18.48 -3.70 0.00
C ALA A 264 19.17 -3.72 -1.37
N ILE A 265 18.46 -4.23 -2.36
CA ILE A 265 18.87 -4.26 -3.77
C ILE A 265 18.02 -3.23 -4.50
N TYR A 266 18.68 -2.31 -5.20
CA TYR A 266 18.08 -1.39 -6.17
C TYR A 266 18.63 -1.69 -7.56
N VAL A 267 18.07 -1.06 -8.59
CA VAL A 267 18.55 -1.19 -9.98
C VAL A 267 20.02 -0.77 -10.12
N ASP A 268 20.46 0.22 -9.33
CA ASP A 268 21.75 0.88 -9.46
C ASP A 268 22.79 0.51 -8.39
N ARG A 269 22.37 -0.08 -7.25
CA ARG A 269 23.25 -0.34 -6.09
C ARG A 269 22.68 -1.34 -5.10
N ARG A 270 23.51 -1.78 -4.16
CA ARG A 270 23.15 -2.63 -3.01
C ARG A 270 23.60 -1.96 -1.72
N GLU A 271 22.82 -2.06 -0.65
CA GLU A 271 23.05 -1.37 0.61
C GLU A 271 22.66 -2.28 1.80
N PRO A 272 23.42 -2.29 2.92
CA PRO A 272 23.06 -3.08 4.09
C PRO A 272 21.78 -2.54 4.76
N VAL A 273 20.98 -3.45 5.32
CA VAL A 273 19.73 -3.16 6.03
C VAL A 273 19.82 -3.73 7.45
N ALA A 274 19.60 -2.89 8.46
CA ALA A 274 19.61 -3.32 9.84
C ALA A 274 18.33 -4.10 10.18
N ILE A 275 18.46 -5.39 10.49
CA ILE A 275 17.35 -6.22 10.96
C ILE A 275 17.65 -6.80 12.34
N ALA A 276 16.63 -6.94 13.18
CA ALA A 276 16.79 -7.52 14.51
C ALA A 276 17.28 -8.97 14.40
N LYS A 277 18.38 -9.29 15.09
CA LYS A 277 18.95 -10.65 15.14
C LYS A 277 18.07 -11.58 15.98
N ARG A 278 18.32 -12.88 15.87
CA ARG A 278 17.65 -13.90 16.69
C ARG A 278 18.47 -14.12 17.96
N ASP A 279 17.85 -14.01 19.12
CA ASP A 279 18.56 -14.16 20.40
C ASP A 279 19.14 -15.58 20.55
N GLY A 280 20.45 -15.68 20.80
CA GLY A 280 21.13 -16.93 21.16
C GLY A 280 21.27 -18.00 20.06
N VAL A 281 20.97 -17.68 18.79
CA VAL A 281 21.04 -18.63 17.66
C VAL A 281 22.16 -18.23 16.71
N SER A 282 22.97 -19.21 16.27
CA SER A 282 24.05 -18.97 15.29
C SER A 282 23.49 -18.76 13.87
N ASP A 283 24.25 -18.10 12.98
CA ASP A 283 23.79 -17.79 11.61
C ASP A 283 23.50 -19.04 10.75
N GLU A 284 23.93 -20.23 11.17
CA GLU A 284 23.66 -21.52 10.51
C GLU A 284 22.38 -22.22 11.01
N GLU A 285 21.99 -22.01 12.26
CA GLU A 285 20.80 -22.63 12.88
C GLU A 285 19.48 -21.91 12.54
N ASP A 286 19.53 -20.68 12.02
CA ASP A 286 18.34 -19.89 11.66
C ASP A 286 17.53 -20.49 10.48
N LEU A 287 18.02 -21.57 9.85
CA LEU A 287 17.47 -22.16 8.62
C LEU A 287 16.48 -23.32 8.82
N VAL A 288 16.29 -23.83 10.06
CA VAL A 288 15.51 -25.06 10.30
C VAL A 288 14.40 -24.83 11.32
N GLY A 289 13.19 -24.55 10.84
CA GLY A 289 11.97 -24.49 11.63
C GLY A 289 10.75 -24.84 10.81
N ALA A 290 9.82 -25.62 11.37
CA ALA A 290 8.52 -25.84 10.75
C ALA A 290 7.65 -24.58 10.95
N ASP A 291 7.54 -23.74 9.92
CA ASP A 291 6.82 -22.47 10.04
C ASP A 291 5.28 -22.69 10.06
N PRO A 292 4.59 -22.38 11.18
CA PRO A 292 3.14 -22.63 11.34
C PRO A 292 2.27 -21.72 10.44
N CYS A 293 2.90 -20.82 9.69
CA CYS A 293 2.26 -19.91 8.74
C CYS A 293 2.15 -20.55 7.34
N VAL A 294 2.92 -21.61 7.05
CA VAL A 294 2.93 -22.33 5.77
C VAL A 294 2.08 -23.59 5.88
N GLY A 295 0.75 -23.42 5.79
CA GLY A 295 -0.18 -24.55 5.75
C GLY A 295 0.07 -25.48 4.55
N PRO A 296 -0.25 -26.79 4.64
CA PRO A 296 -0.06 -27.71 3.53
C PRO A 296 -0.93 -27.29 2.34
N ARG A 297 -0.31 -27.06 1.18
CA ARG A 297 -1.06 -26.87 -0.08
C ARG A 297 -1.83 -28.14 -0.39
N ALA A 298 -3.15 -28.08 -0.30
CA ALA A 298 -4.02 -29.16 -0.75
C ALA A 298 -3.77 -29.42 -2.25
N SER A 299 -3.36 -30.65 -2.59
CA SER A 299 -3.18 -31.06 -3.98
C SER A 299 -4.52 -31.04 -4.71
N VAL A 300 -4.72 -30.07 -5.61
CA VAL A 300 -5.92 -29.99 -6.44
C VAL A 300 -5.92 -31.12 -7.46
N THR A 301 -6.48 -32.27 -7.08
CA THR A 301 -6.84 -33.33 -8.02
C THR A 301 -8.13 -32.92 -8.73
N SER A 302 -8.04 -32.63 -10.03
CA SER A 302 -9.14 -32.15 -10.83
C SER A 302 -10.15 -33.26 -11.13
N ARG A 303 -11.16 -33.44 -10.26
CA ARG A 303 -12.36 -34.19 -10.64
C ARG A 303 -13.20 -33.33 -11.59
N ARG A 304 -13.20 -33.69 -12.88
CA ARG A 304 -14.19 -33.17 -13.84
C ARG A 304 -15.60 -33.52 -13.33
N ARG A 305 -16.48 -32.52 -13.25
CA ARG A 305 -17.93 -32.74 -13.27
C ARG A 305 -18.53 -31.98 -14.46
N ALA A 306 -19.59 -32.55 -15.00
CA ALA A 306 -20.14 -32.22 -16.31
C ALA A 306 -20.73 -30.81 -16.39
N ASP A 307 -20.83 -30.32 -17.63
CA ASP A 307 -21.39 -29.03 -17.96
C ASP A 307 -22.78 -28.82 -17.35
N THR A 308 -22.95 -27.70 -16.66
CA THR A 308 -24.25 -27.17 -16.28
C THR A 308 -24.30 -25.72 -16.77
N LEU A 309 -25.25 -25.42 -17.64
CA LEU A 309 -25.42 -24.09 -18.26
C LEU A 309 -25.48 -22.99 -17.20
N VAL A 310 -24.44 -22.15 -17.18
CA VAL A 310 -24.30 -21.05 -16.22
C VAL A 310 -25.30 -19.95 -16.58
N ARG A 311 -26.28 -19.71 -15.70
CA ARG A 311 -27.03 -18.45 -15.72
C ARG A 311 -26.08 -17.31 -15.37
N PRO A 312 -25.96 -16.26 -16.20
CA PRO A 312 -25.13 -15.11 -15.86
C PRO A 312 -25.78 -14.33 -14.70
N TYR A 313 -25.17 -14.43 -13.52
CA TYR A 313 -25.50 -13.56 -12.39
C TYR A 313 -24.93 -12.16 -12.65
N PHE A 314 -25.77 -11.29 -13.20
CA PHE A 314 -25.47 -9.87 -13.31
C PHE A 314 -25.67 -9.21 -11.94
N PHE A 315 -24.57 -8.74 -11.34
CA PHE A 315 -24.65 -7.83 -10.22
C PHE A 315 -25.22 -6.50 -10.71
N GLY A 316 -26.32 -6.06 -10.11
CA GLY A 316 -26.75 -4.66 -10.21
C GLY A 316 -25.64 -3.73 -9.73
N VAL A 317 -25.61 -2.51 -10.26
CA VAL A 317 -24.63 -1.48 -9.90
C VAL A 317 -24.72 -1.24 -8.39
N ALA A 318 -23.72 -1.70 -7.65
CA ALA A 318 -23.52 -1.28 -6.28
C ALA A 318 -23.20 0.22 -6.32
N ALA A 319 -23.96 1.02 -5.57
CA ALA A 319 -23.72 2.46 -5.48
C ALA A 319 -22.26 2.74 -5.10
N PRO A 320 -21.65 3.82 -5.62
CA PRO A 320 -20.26 4.14 -5.32
C PRO A 320 -20.05 4.28 -3.80
N PHE A 321 -19.01 3.62 -3.28
CA PHE A 321 -18.59 3.75 -1.90
C PHE A 321 -18.18 5.20 -1.61
N ASP A 322 -19.00 5.92 -0.86
CA ASP A 322 -18.64 7.24 -0.31
C ASP A 322 -17.60 7.07 0.80
N THR A 323 -16.36 7.45 0.50
CA THR A 323 -15.24 7.50 1.46
C THR A 323 -14.84 8.93 1.83
N THR A 324 -15.69 9.93 1.58
CA THR A 324 -15.38 11.34 1.92
C THR A 324 -15.36 11.62 3.43
N ARG A 325 -15.91 10.71 4.25
CA ARG A 325 -15.83 10.74 5.72
C ARG A 325 -14.81 9.74 6.28
N THR A 326 -13.51 10.00 6.10
CA THR A 326 -12.38 9.75 7.06
C THR A 326 -11.00 9.77 6.38
N LEU A 327 -10.62 10.89 5.77
CA LEU A 327 -9.20 11.23 5.56
C LEU A 327 -8.98 12.72 5.84
N ALA A 328 -8.54 13.01 7.06
CA ALA A 328 -7.98 14.29 7.45
C ALA A 328 -6.81 14.00 8.40
N ASP A 329 -5.58 14.21 7.93
CA ASP A 329 -4.36 14.03 8.72
C ASP A 329 -4.29 15.08 9.85
N PRO A 330 -3.96 14.69 11.09
CA PRO A 330 -3.61 15.63 12.15
C PRO A 330 -2.09 15.79 12.28
N VAL A 331 -1.56 16.95 11.89
CA VAL A 331 -0.26 17.43 12.38
C VAL A 331 -0.51 18.55 13.40
N ALA A 332 0.11 18.44 14.57
CA ALA A 332 -0.25 19.21 15.77
C ALA A 332 0.82 20.24 16.19
N HIS A 333 0.49 21.00 17.25
CA HIS A 333 1.31 21.89 18.10
C HIS A 333 1.29 23.39 17.71
N ARG A 334 0.67 24.28 18.53
CA ARG A 334 1.07 24.88 19.85
C ARG A 334 1.88 26.18 19.65
N ASP A 335 1.79 27.25 20.44
CA ASP A 335 1.16 27.49 21.77
C ASP A 335 0.58 28.93 21.91
N GLY A 336 -0.40 29.07 22.83
CA GLY A 336 -0.68 30.31 23.60
C GLY A 336 -1.28 31.54 22.88
N VAL A 337 -1.51 32.70 23.52
CA VAL A 337 -1.98 33.10 24.88
C VAL A 337 -2.73 34.46 24.70
N GLY A 338 -3.82 34.85 25.38
CA GLY A 338 -4.71 34.17 26.33
C GLY A 338 -5.38 35.17 27.33
N GLY A 339 -6.66 35.00 27.67
CA GLY A 339 -7.38 35.82 28.66
C GLY A 339 -8.89 36.09 28.35
N GLY A 340 -9.77 35.84 29.32
CA GLY A 340 -11.17 36.33 29.33
C GLY A 340 -12.28 35.26 29.26
N GLN A 341 -12.95 34.99 30.39
CA GLN A 341 -14.32 34.46 30.42
C GLN A 341 -15.29 35.59 29.93
N VAL A 342 -16.49 35.34 29.37
CA VAL A 342 -17.66 34.63 29.92
C VAL A 342 -18.51 33.99 28.78
N ALA A 343 -19.36 33.03 29.14
CA ALA A 343 -20.10 32.13 28.24
C ALA A 343 -21.25 32.75 27.40
N GLY A 344 -21.59 32.11 26.28
CA GLY A 344 -22.83 32.34 25.52
C GLY A 344 -22.75 31.90 24.05
N LEU A 345 -23.20 30.68 23.71
CA LEU A 345 -23.17 30.16 22.33
C LEU A 345 -24.07 30.95 21.36
N ARG A 346 -23.50 31.52 20.28
CA ARG A 346 -23.78 31.11 18.87
C ARG A 346 -22.91 31.86 17.85
N LEU A 347 -22.64 31.19 16.73
CA LEU A 347 -21.83 31.66 15.60
C LEU A 347 -22.48 32.82 14.81
N ARG A 348 -21.67 33.74 14.26
CA ARG A 348 -21.46 33.95 12.80
C ARG A 348 -20.58 35.18 12.47
N SER A 349 -20.17 35.23 11.18
CA SER A 349 -19.40 36.26 10.43
C SER A 349 -17.86 36.18 10.57
N GLN A 350 -17.14 35.82 9.49
CA GLN A 350 -16.55 36.66 8.41
C GLN A 350 -15.15 37.19 8.84
N THR A 351 -14.07 37.12 8.04
CA THR A 351 -13.88 36.77 6.62
C THR A 351 -12.43 36.32 6.39
N LEU A 352 -12.17 35.46 5.39
CA LEU A 352 -10.82 35.16 4.87
C LEU A 352 -10.69 35.72 3.44
N PRO A 353 -9.55 36.32 3.04
CA PRO A 353 -9.29 36.70 1.65
C PRO A 353 -9.08 35.51 0.70
N ASP A 354 -9.31 35.74 -0.59
CA ASP A 354 -9.45 34.72 -1.62
C ASP A 354 -8.13 34.07 -2.10
N GLU A 355 -8.18 32.78 -2.46
CA GLU A 355 -8.00 32.33 -3.85
C GLU A 355 -8.44 30.85 -4.05
N LEU A 356 -8.75 30.46 -5.30
CA LEU A 356 -9.24 29.13 -5.73
C LEU A 356 -10.60 28.64 -5.17
N ARG A 357 -11.69 29.22 -5.68
CA ARG A 357 -13.05 28.67 -5.51
C ARG A 357 -13.34 27.53 -6.50
N ALA A 358 -13.55 26.32 -5.99
CA ALA A 358 -14.45 25.36 -6.65
C ALA A 358 -15.89 25.71 -6.26
N VAL A 359 -16.77 25.96 -7.24
CA VAL A 359 -18.19 26.25 -6.97
C VAL A 359 -18.95 24.95 -6.81
N VAL A 360 -19.33 24.65 -5.57
CA VAL A 360 -20.27 23.58 -5.20
C VAL A 360 -21.63 24.23 -4.94
N ASP A 361 -22.71 23.61 -5.41
CA ASP A 361 -24.07 24.09 -5.11
C ASP A 361 -24.48 23.81 -3.65
N ARG A 362 -25.70 24.21 -3.26
CA ARG A 362 -26.22 24.00 -1.90
C ARG A 362 -26.61 22.54 -1.60
N GLU A 363 -26.54 21.65 -2.59
CA GLU A 363 -26.90 20.23 -2.48
C GLU A 363 -25.67 19.30 -2.55
N GLY A 364 -24.50 19.85 -2.89
CA GLY A 364 -23.21 19.16 -2.84
C GLY A 364 -22.64 18.75 -4.20
N HIS A 365 -23.23 19.19 -5.32
CA HIS A 365 -22.73 18.80 -6.64
C HIS A 365 -21.55 19.68 -7.09
N VAL A 366 -20.50 19.01 -7.60
CA VAL A 366 -19.37 19.66 -8.26
C VAL A 366 -19.70 19.86 -9.74
N LEU A 367 -19.84 21.12 -10.17
CA LEU A 367 -20.04 21.43 -11.58
C LEU A 367 -18.71 21.33 -12.34
N ALA A 368 -18.62 20.39 -13.29
CA ALA A 368 -17.44 20.21 -14.12
C ALA A 368 -17.25 21.39 -15.08
N ALA A 369 -16.16 22.15 -14.92
CA ALA A 369 -15.78 23.20 -15.85
C ALA A 369 -15.29 22.60 -17.17
N ARG A 370 -15.91 22.98 -18.30
CA ARG A 370 -15.40 22.68 -19.64
C ARG A 370 -14.14 23.52 -19.88
N CYS A 371 -13.04 22.90 -20.30
CA CYS A 371 -11.96 23.64 -20.97
C CYS A 371 -12.45 24.13 -22.34
N GLY A 372 -12.37 25.44 -22.56
CA GLY A 372 -12.55 26.08 -23.86
C GLY A 372 -11.21 26.59 -24.40
N ASP A 373 -11.06 26.58 -25.73
CA ASP A 373 -9.83 26.95 -26.44
C ASP A 373 -9.31 28.37 -26.17
N GLY A 374 -8.00 28.57 -26.33
CA GLY A 374 -7.37 29.87 -26.10
C GLY A 374 -5.91 30.01 -26.52
N GLN A 375 -5.54 29.63 -27.75
CA GLN A 375 -4.29 30.16 -28.32
C GLN A 375 -4.40 31.67 -28.53
N ARG A 376 -3.44 32.46 -28.01
CA ARG A 376 -2.88 33.61 -28.75
C ARG A 376 -1.55 34.10 -28.16
N THR A 377 -0.67 34.48 -29.07
CA THR A 377 0.69 34.98 -28.86
C THR A 377 0.73 36.47 -28.52
N ALA A 378 1.68 36.89 -27.69
CA ALA A 378 2.34 38.19 -27.86
C ALA A 378 3.76 38.16 -27.25
N ARG A 379 4.75 38.57 -28.05
CA ARG A 379 6.10 38.92 -27.56
C ARG A 379 6.09 40.39 -27.14
N HIS A 380 6.88 40.76 -26.14
CA HIS A 380 7.83 41.88 -26.23
C HIS A 380 8.74 41.84 -24.99
N GLY A 381 10.05 41.90 -25.20
CA GLY A 381 11.01 42.25 -24.14
C GLY A 381 11.52 43.68 -24.36
N LEU A 382 12.34 44.17 -23.44
CA LEU A 382 13.45 45.10 -23.69
C LEU A 382 14.33 45.25 -22.43
N ASP A 383 15.58 45.65 -22.63
CA ASP A 383 16.68 45.71 -21.65
C ASP A 383 16.59 46.88 -20.65
N GLY A 384 17.47 46.86 -19.62
CA GLY A 384 17.77 48.05 -18.83
C GLY A 384 18.64 47.82 -17.58
N ALA A 385 19.95 48.06 -17.68
CA ALA A 385 20.90 47.94 -16.56
C ALA A 385 21.14 49.27 -15.83
N ALA A 386 21.34 49.26 -14.50
CA ALA A 386 22.10 50.30 -13.80
C ALA A 386 22.63 49.88 -12.40
N ARG A 387 23.94 50.11 -12.23
CA ARG A 387 24.70 50.60 -11.05
C ARG A 387 23.83 51.02 -9.82
N GLY A 388 24.14 50.71 -8.56
CA GLY A 388 25.42 50.36 -7.93
C GLY A 388 25.94 51.54 -7.09
N HIS A 389 25.99 51.42 -5.75
CA HIS A 389 26.68 52.36 -4.87
C HIS A 389 27.18 51.68 -3.56
N ARG A 390 28.44 51.96 -3.20
CA ARG A 390 29.00 51.72 -1.86
C ARG A 390 28.66 52.89 -0.95
N LEU A 391 28.45 52.61 0.34
CA LEU A 391 28.85 53.51 1.42
C LEU A 391 29.08 52.68 2.68
N GLY A 392 30.24 52.90 3.31
CA GLY A 392 30.55 52.38 4.63
C GLY A 392 31.04 53.52 5.49
N LEU A 393 30.78 53.46 6.79
CA LEU A 393 31.44 54.29 7.78
C LEU A 393 31.57 53.51 9.08
N ALA A 394 32.75 53.56 9.69
CA ALA A 394 33.02 53.03 11.01
C ALA A 394 33.40 54.19 11.92
N LEU A 395 33.01 54.13 13.20
CA LEU A 395 33.68 54.90 14.26
C LEU A 395 33.47 54.25 15.63
N ARG A 396 34.54 54.29 16.44
CA ARG A 396 34.65 53.76 17.80
C ARG A 396 34.21 54.82 18.83
N LEU A 397 33.86 54.42 20.06
CA LEU A 397 34.74 54.57 21.26
C LEU A 397 34.00 54.33 22.60
N ASN A 398 34.67 53.59 23.49
CA ASN A 398 34.72 53.71 24.97
C ASN A 398 33.43 53.63 25.84
N ALA A 399 33.51 53.50 27.17
CA ALA A 399 34.21 52.55 28.07
C ALA A 399 34.10 53.03 29.54
N HIS A 400 33.57 52.22 30.46
CA HIS A 400 33.79 52.27 31.93
C HIS A 400 33.27 50.95 32.52
N ARG A 401 33.99 50.07 33.24
CA ARG A 401 34.88 50.09 34.43
C ARG A 401 34.16 49.91 35.80
N GLY A 402 34.49 48.80 36.45
CA GLY A 402 34.18 48.38 37.83
C GLY A 402 34.20 46.83 37.87
N ARG A 403 35.27 46.10 38.28
CA ARG A 403 35.91 45.98 39.62
C ARG A 403 34.89 45.71 40.74
N GLU A 404 35.06 44.82 41.73
CA GLU A 404 36.03 43.76 42.12
C GLU A 404 35.36 42.94 43.27
N THR A 405 35.76 41.76 43.78
CA THR A 405 36.96 40.89 43.65
C THR A 405 36.64 39.42 44.03
N GLN A 406 37.29 38.45 43.36
CA GLN A 406 37.90 37.20 43.90
C GLN A 406 37.17 36.16 44.80
N ARG A 407 37.29 34.88 44.34
CA ARG A 407 37.75 33.64 45.04
C ARG A 407 36.96 33.09 46.26
N GLY A 408 36.77 31.77 46.42
CA GLY A 408 37.10 30.63 45.55
C GLY A 408 37.28 29.30 46.32
N HIS A 409 37.38 28.18 45.57
CA HIS A 409 37.70 26.80 46.02
C HIS A 409 36.57 26.05 46.78
N ARG A 410 36.09 24.90 46.26
CA ARG A 410 36.58 23.50 46.44
C ARG A 410 36.36 23.01 47.89
N LYS A 411 35.87 21.78 48.18
CA LYS A 411 35.97 20.51 47.42
C LYS A 411 35.05 19.41 48.01
N SER A 412 34.73 18.38 47.20
CA SER A 412 34.56 16.92 47.53
C SER A 412 33.72 16.42 48.71
N ASP A 413 32.85 15.46 48.38
CA ASP A 413 32.64 14.12 48.98
C ASP A 413 32.45 13.95 50.50
N HIS A 414 31.22 13.61 50.89
CA HIS A 414 30.87 12.31 51.51
C HIS A 414 29.37 12.02 51.33
#